data_AF-X1KMU1-F1
#
_entry.id   AF-X1KMU1-F1
#
_cell.length_a   1.000
_cell.length_b   1.000
_cell.length_c   1.000
_cell.angle_alpha   90.00
_cell.angle_beta   90.00
_cell.angle_gamma   90.00
#
_symmetry.space_group_name_H-M   'P 1'
#
loop_
_entity.id
_entity.type
_entity.pdbx_description
1 polymer ?
#
loop_
_entity_poly.entity_id
_entity_poly.type
_entity_poly.pdbx_seq_one_letter_code
_entity_poly.pdbx_strand_id
1 'polypeptide(L)'
;PRRIAQGIDYNRLCLLLAVLEKRGKLHFFNQDVYLNIAGGVKISEPACDLAITLAVASSLKNKPLLKQAVAIGEVGLTGEIRPVSFIEKRIKEAVKLGFRRYLLPYCEARGIKNLPEVE
;
A
#
# COMPACT_ATOMS: atom_id res chain seq x y z
N PRO A 1 9.15 -19.28 9.34
CA PRO A 1 9.66 -18.02 8.76
C PRO A 1 9.59 -16.88 9.79
N ARG A 2 10.55 -15.96 9.74
CA ARG A 2 10.59 -14.74 10.53
C ARG A 2 9.71 -13.67 9.90
N ARG A 3 9.00 -12.91 10.74
CA ARG A 3 8.23 -11.74 10.32
C ARG A 3 8.61 -10.59 11.22
N ILE A 4 9.11 -9.51 10.64
CA ILE A 4 9.52 -8.31 11.38
C ILE A 4 8.83 -7.10 10.76
N ALA A 5 8.20 -6.30 11.61
CA ALA A 5 7.56 -5.05 11.24
C ALA A 5 8.18 -3.90 12.05
N GLN A 6 8.73 -2.92 11.35
CA GLN A 6 9.26 -1.69 11.95
C GLN A 6 8.48 -0.49 11.40
N GLY A 7 7.92 0.33 12.30
CA GLY A 7 7.14 1.51 11.93
C GLY A 7 5.66 1.24 11.62
N ILE A 8 5.19 -0.01 11.73
CA ILE A 8 3.76 -0.37 11.70
C ILE A 8 3.43 -1.42 12.76
N ASP A 9 2.14 -1.67 12.97
CA ASP A 9 1.66 -2.79 13.78
C ASP A 9 1.98 -4.15 13.13
N TYR A 10 2.43 -5.10 13.97
CA TYR A 10 2.81 -6.44 13.53
C TYR A 10 1.61 -7.28 13.08
N ASN A 11 0.46 -7.17 13.76
CA ASN A 11 -0.73 -7.93 13.41
C ASN A 11 -1.29 -7.49 12.06
N ARG A 12 -1.22 -6.20 11.76
CA ARG A 12 -1.52 -5.66 10.44
C ARG A 12 -0.64 -6.25 9.34
N LEU A 13 0.68 -6.34 9.54
CA LEU A 13 1.54 -7.04 8.58
C LEU A 13 1.07 -8.48 8.36
N CYS A 14 0.76 -9.20 9.43
CA CYS A 14 0.29 -10.59 9.34
C CYS A 14 -1.03 -10.72 8.57
N LEU A 15 -1.97 -9.81 8.79
CA LEU A 15 -3.24 -9.77 8.05
C LEU A 15 -3.02 -9.49 6.56
N LEU A 16 -2.19 -8.50 6.21
CA LEU A 16 -1.90 -8.18 4.82
C LEU A 16 -1.20 -9.33 4.09
N LEU A 17 -0.27 -10.03 4.76
CA LEU A 17 0.34 -11.24 4.23
C LEU A 17 -0.70 -12.33 3.97
N ALA A 18 -1.64 -12.55 4.90
CA ALA A 18 -2.70 -13.54 4.71
C ALA A 18 -3.62 -13.19 3.52
N VAL A 19 -3.93 -11.90 3.32
CA VAL A 19 -4.69 -11.44 2.15
C VAL A 19 -3.92 -11.67 0.86
N LEU A 20 -2.64 -11.30 0.80
CA LEU A 20 -1.78 -11.56 -0.36
C LEU A 20 -1.67 -13.05 -0.70
N GLU A 21 -1.61 -13.90 0.32
CA GLU A 21 -1.53 -15.34 0.13
C GLU A 21 -2.84 -15.91 -0.40
N LYS A 22 -3.97 -15.57 0.23
CA LYS A 22 -5.28 -16.13 -0.14
C LYS A 22 -5.85 -15.54 -1.42
N ARG A 23 -5.65 -14.25 -1.67
CA ARG A 23 -6.26 -13.49 -2.78
C ARG A 23 -5.27 -13.20 -3.88
N GLY A 24 -4.05 -12.82 -3.51
CA GLY A 24 -2.95 -12.52 -4.44
C GLY A 24 -2.19 -13.76 -4.94
N LYS A 25 -2.47 -14.95 -4.37
CA LYS A 25 -1.79 -16.22 -4.66
C LYS A 25 -0.26 -16.11 -4.50
N LEU A 26 0.17 -15.35 -3.49
CA LEU A 26 1.58 -15.13 -3.16
C LEU A 26 1.96 -15.94 -1.93
N HIS A 27 2.87 -16.90 -2.09
CA HIS A 27 3.21 -17.83 -1.02
C HIS A 27 4.33 -17.28 -0.13
N PHE A 28 4.05 -17.07 1.16
CA PHE A 28 5.02 -16.57 2.16
C PHE A 28 5.36 -17.61 3.23
N PHE A 29 4.82 -18.83 3.16
CA PHE A 29 4.96 -19.84 4.22
C PHE A 29 6.42 -20.23 4.51
N ASN A 30 7.32 -20.13 3.53
CA ASN A 30 8.75 -20.42 3.65
C ASN A 30 9.63 -19.18 3.46
N GLN A 31 9.07 -17.98 3.50
CA GLN A 31 9.77 -16.72 3.26
C GLN A 31 9.86 -15.92 4.55
N ASP A 32 11.05 -15.44 4.87
CA ASP A 32 11.21 -14.44 5.92
C ASP A 32 10.78 -13.07 5.36
N VAL A 33 9.94 -12.34 6.12
CA VAL A 33 9.39 -11.05 5.72
C VAL A 33 9.87 -9.98 6.69
N TYR A 34 10.59 -9.00 6.15
CA TYR A 34 11.04 -7.82 6.88
C TYR A 34 10.40 -6.60 6.25
N LEU A 35 9.60 -5.87 7.02
CA LEU A 35 8.98 -4.62 6.59
C LEU A 35 9.50 -3.48 7.46
N ASN A 36 9.93 -2.40 6.80
CA ASN A 36 10.39 -1.18 7.47
C ASN A 36 9.74 0.05 6.84
N ILE A 37 9.23 0.95 7.68
CA ILE A 37 8.85 2.30 7.27
C ILE A 37 10.09 3.20 7.34
N ALA A 38 10.53 3.65 6.17
CA ALA A 38 11.69 4.53 6.06
C ALA A 38 11.48 5.86 6.82
N GLY A 39 12.58 6.44 7.31
CA GLY A 39 12.55 7.70 8.06
C GLY A 39 12.21 7.58 9.55
N GLY A 40 12.11 6.35 10.09
CA GLY A 40 11.84 6.12 11.51
C GLY A 40 10.43 6.52 11.97
N VAL A 41 9.54 6.76 11.01
CA VAL A 41 8.15 7.16 11.26
C VAL A 41 7.33 5.92 11.66
N LYS A 42 6.39 6.13 12.60
CA LYS A 42 5.38 5.13 12.94
C LYS A 42 4.06 5.51 12.28
N ILE A 43 3.49 4.60 11.52
CA ILE A 43 2.23 4.77 10.80
C ILE A 43 1.19 3.86 11.45
N SER A 44 0.05 4.44 11.82
CA SER A 44 -1.07 3.74 12.43
C SER A 44 -2.39 4.15 11.76
N GLU A 45 -2.52 3.89 10.47
CA GLU A 45 -3.73 4.23 9.71
C GLU A 45 -3.98 3.25 8.56
N PRO A 46 -5.24 2.94 8.19
CA PRO A 46 -5.56 1.95 7.16
C PRO A 46 -5.09 2.34 5.74
N ALA A 47 -4.86 3.63 5.48
CA ALA A 47 -4.52 4.09 4.13
C ALA A 47 -3.17 3.61 3.59
N CYS A 48 -2.28 3.12 4.45
CA CYS A 48 -0.97 2.58 4.05
C CYS A 48 -1.00 1.11 3.64
N ASP A 49 -2.13 0.42 3.83
CA ASP A 49 -2.23 -1.03 3.62
C ASP A 49 -1.92 -1.41 2.17
N LEU A 50 -2.43 -0.64 1.19
CA LEU A 50 -2.13 -0.85 -0.23
C LEU A 50 -0.64 -0.69 -0.53
N ALA A 51 0.01 0.33 0.03
CA ALA A 51 1.44 0.57 -0.17
C ALA A 51 2.29 -0.56 0.42
N ILE A 52 1.97 -1.02 1.63
CA ILE A 52 2.65 -2.15 2.29
C ILE A 52 2.48 -3.42 1.46
N THR A 53 1.25 -3.70 1.03
CA THR A 53 0.90 -4.87 0.23
C THR A 53 1.68 -4.90 -1.08
N LEU A 54 1.77 -3.76 -1.78
CA LEU A 54 2.55 -3.64 -3.01
C LEU A 54 4.05 -3.78 -2.76
N ALA A 55 4.59 -3.21 -1.68
CA ALA A 55 6.00 -3.32 -1.34
C ALA A 55 6.41 -4.78 -1.08
N VAL A 56 5.62 -5.51 -0.30
CA VAL A 56 5.85 -6.93 -0.01
C VAL A 56 5.72 -7.78 -1.27
N ALA A 57 4.67 -7.55 -2.07
CA ALA A 57 4.48 -8.28 -3.32
C ALA A 57 5.61 -8.02 -4.34
N SER A 58 6.08 -6.77 -4.41
CA SER A 58 7.22 -6.35 -5.24
C SER A 58 8.51 -7.06 -4.82
N SER A 59 8.78 -7.11 -3.52
CA SER A 59 9.93 -7.82 -2.95
C SER A 59 9.91 -9.31 -3.30
N LEU A 60 8.76 -9.98 -3.07
CA LEU A 60 8.62 -11.41 -3.38
C LEU A 60 8.79 -11.70 -4.89
N LYS A 61 8.23 -10.85 -5.75
CA LYS A 61 8.31 -11.02 -7.20
C LYS A 61 9.62 -10.55 -7.82
N ASN A 62 10.49 -9.92 -7.04
CA ASN A 62 11.69 -9.24 -7.52
C ASN A 62 11.40 -8.30 -8.71
N LYS A 63 10.32 -7.52 -8.62
CA LYS A 63 9.88 -6.58 -9.67
C LYS A 63 9.69 -5.20 -9.07
N PRO A 64 10.42 -4.16 -9.53
CA PRO A 64 10.27 -2.82 -8.99
C PRO A 64 8.89 -2.25 -9.27
N LEU A 65 8.37 -1.46 -8.33
CA LEU A 65 7.15 -0.69 -8.51
C LEU A 65 7.37 0.51 -9.46
N LEU A 66 6.26 1.10 -9.91
CA LEU A 66 6.28 2.29 -10.76
C LEU A 66 6.98 3.45 -10.05
N LYS A 67 7.91 4.12 -10.76
CA LYS A 67 8.60 5.30 -10.24
C LYS A 67 7.62 6.45 -10.04
N GLN A 68 7.89 7.32 -9.07
CA GLN A 68 7.06 8.51 -8.81
C GLN A 68 5.57 8.18 -8.61
N ALA A 69 5.28 6.99 -8.09
CA ALA A 69 3.94 6.55 -7.76
C ALA A 69 3.69 6.55 -6.26
N VAL A 70 2.46 6.90 -5.86
CA VAL A 70 1.94 6.79 -4.50
C VAL A 70 0.76 5.82 -4.52
N ALA A 71 0.71 4.91 -3.54
CA ALA A 71 -0.39 3.98 -3.37
C ALA A 71 -1.11 4.28 -2.06
N ILE A 72 -2.44 4.47 -2.15
CA ILE A 72 -3.29 4.85 -1.03
C ILE A 72 -4.51 3.95 -1.05
N GLY A 73 -4.82 3.33 0.07
CA GLY A 73 -6.02 2.51 0.19
C GLY A 73 -5.93 1.53 1.34
N GLU A 74 -7.08 1.22 1.91
CA GLU A 74 -7.26 0.16 2.89
C GLU A 74 -7.44 -1.17 2.16
N VAL A 75 -6.80 -2.24 2.64
CA VAL A 75 -6.94 -3.58 2.06
C VAL A 75 -7.85 -4.40 2.96
N GLY A 76 -9.02 -4.76 2.43
CA GLY A 76 -9.94 -5.63 3.12
C GLY A 76 -9.55 -7.11 3.03
N LEU A 77 -10.13 -7.93 3.90
CA LEU A 77 -9.82 -9.37 3.98
C LEU A 77 -10.26 -10.16 2.72
N THR A 78 -11.17 -9.60 1.92
CA THR A 78 -11.57 -10.22 0.65
C THR A 78 -10.63 -9.84 -0.51
N GLY A 79 -9.66 -8.97 -0.26
CA GLY A 79 -8.72 -8.44 -1.25
C GLY A 79 -9.23 -7.18 -1.95
N GLU A 80 -10.36 -6.63 -1.51
CA GLU A 80 -10.91 -5.38 -2.00
C GLU A 80 -10.10 -4.18 -1.48
N ILE A 81 -10.01 -3.14 -2.31
CA ILE A 81 -9.38 -1.88 -1.93
C ILE A 81 -10.46 -0.88 -1.53
N ARG A 82 -10.45 -0.46 -0.27
CA ARG A 82 -11.50 0.36 0.34
C ARG A 82 -11.08 1.85 0.37
N PRO A 83 -12.07 2.77 0.28
CA PRO A 83 -11.84 4.21 0.36
C PRO A 83 -11.26 4.62 1.72
N VAL A 84 -10.55 5.75 1.75
CA VAL A 84 -9.86 6.24 2.95
C VAL A 84 -10.12 7.73 3.18
N SER A 85 -9.98 8.14 4.44
CA SER A 85 -10.20 9.53 4.81
C SER A 85 -9.21 10.49 4.15
N PHE A 86 -9.73 11.64 3.71
CA PHE A 86 -8.97 12.79 3.20
C PHE A 86 -8.14 12.52 1.93
N ILE A 87 -8.66 11.70 1.00
CA ILE A 87 -7.95 11.33 -0.23
C ILE A 87 -7.45 12.55 -1.04
N GLU A 88 -8.26 13.59 -1.19
CA GLU A 88 -7.86 14.81 -1.91
C GLU A 88 -6.67 15.52 -1.26
N LYS A 89 -6.61 15.57 0.07
CA LYS A 89 -5.49 16.20 0.79
C LYS A 89 -4.21 15.40 0.58
N ARG A 90 -4.29 14.08 0.58
CA ARG A 90 -3.15 13.18 0.33
C ARG A 90 -2.63 13.33 -1.10
N ILE A 91 -3.53 13.38 -2.08
CA ILE A 91 -3.15 13.59 -3.49
C ILE A 91 -2.49 14.95 -3.67
N LYS A 92 -3.07 16.03 -3.11
CA LYS A 92 -2.47 17.37 -3.16
C LYS A 92 -1.05 17.39 -2.59
N GLU A 93 -0.81 16.68 -1.49
CA GLU A 93 0.52 16.60 -0.90
C GLU A 93 1.48 15.76 -1.77
N ALA A 94 1.02 14.65 -2.33
CA ALA A 94 1.80 13.84 -3.25
C ALA A 94 2.22 14.65 -4.51
N VAL A 95 1.32 15.48 -5.05
CA VAL A 95 1.62 16.39 -6.17
C VAL A 95 2.73 17.37 -5.80
N LYS A 96 2.65 18.02 -4.62
CA LYS A 96 3.69 18.96 -4.16
C LYS A 96 5.06 18.30 -4.04
N LEU A 97 5.09 17.04 -3.62
CA LEU A 97 6.31 16.24 -3.51
C LEU A 97 6.81 15.68 -4.86
N GLY A 98 6.10 15.97 -5.97
CA GLY A 98 6.51 15.59 -7.33
C GLY A 98 6.09 14.19 -7.75
N PHE A 99 5.18 13.53 -7.03
CA PHE A 99 4.60 12.26 -7.49
C PHE A 99 3.62 12.49 -8.63
N ARG A 100 3.72 11.64 -9.64
CA ARG A 100 2.98 11.73 -10.90
C ARG A 100 2.22 10.45 -11.21
N ARG A 101 1.89 9.62 -10.22
CA ARG A 101 1.14 8.37 -10.40
C ARG A 101 0.44 8.05 -9.09
N TYR A 102 -0.84 7.69 -9.15
CA TYR A 102 -1.63 7.40 -7.95
C TYR A 102 -2.38 6.09 -8.11
N LEU A 103 -2.12 5.14 -7.22
CA LEU A 103 -2.91 3.93 -7.08
C LEU A 103 -3.92 4.17 -5.98
N LEU A 104 -5.21 4.24 -6.35
CA LEU A 104 -6.31 4.64 -5.49
C LEU A 104 -7.43 3.57 -5.49
N PRO A 105 -8.30 3.55 -4.48
CA PRO A 105 -9.52 2.76 -4.49
C PRO A 105 -10.39 3.15 -5.68
N TYR A 106 -10.99 2.16 -6.34
CA TYR A 106 -11.72 2.37 -7.60
C TYR A 106 -12.87 3.39 -7.48
N CYS A 107 -13.58 3.39 -6.36
CA CYS A 107 -14.65 4.34 -6.09
C CYS A 107 -14.15 5.79 -5.97
N GLU A 108 -12.98 6.01 -5.39
CA GLU A 108 -12.38 7.35 -5.26
C GLU A 108 -11.83 7.85 -6.58
N ALA A 109 -11.22 6.98 -7.38
CA ALA A 109 -10.71 7.33 -8.70
C ALA A 109 -11.81 7.89 -9.64
N ARG A 110 -13.05 7.40 -9.55
CA ARG A 110 -14.18 7.91 -10.35
C ARG A 110 -14.80 9.20 -9.79
N GLY A 111 -14.67 9.44 -8.49
CA GLY A 111 -15.29 10.59 -7.82
C GLY A 111 -14.49 11.88 -7.93
N ILE A 112 -13.18 11.80 -8.17
CA ILE A 112 -12.30 12.97 -8.20
C ILE A 112 -12.30 13.57 -9.61
N LYS A 113 -13.10 14.63 -9.79
CA LYS A 113 -13.25 15.33 -11.09
C LYS A 113 -11.98 16.04 -11.58
N ASN A 114 -11.05 16.35 -10.68
CA ASN A 114 -9.80 17.07 -10.95
C ASN A 114 -8.59 16.28 -10.44
N LEU A 115 -8.46 15.02 -10.85
CA LEU A 115 -7.14 14.38 -10.73
C LEU A 115 -6.20 15.17 -11.65
N PRO A 116 -5.07 15.71 -11.14
CA PRO A 116 -4.06 16.31 -12.02
C PRO A 116 -3.71 15.30 -13.09
N GLU A 117 -3.54 15.70 -14.36
CA GLU A 117 -3.30 14.74 -15.44
C GLU A 117 -2.08 13.86 -15.13
N VAL A 118 -2.26 12.55 -15.28
CA VAL A 118 -1.30 11.53 -14.89
C VAL A 118 -1.13 10.52 -16.02
N GLU A 119 0.10 10.15 -16.33
CA GLU A 119 0.43 9.04 -17.25
C GLU A 119 0.19 7.66 -16.63
#